data_AF-K9QI06-F1
#
_entry.id   AF-K9QI06-F1
#
_cell.length_a   1.000
_cell.length_b   1.000
_cell.length_c   1.000
_cell.angle_alpha   90.00
_cell.angle_beta   90.00
_cell.angle_gamma   90.00
#
_symmetry.space_group_name_H-M   'P 1'
#
loop_
_entity.id
_entity.type
_entity.pdbx_description
1 polymer ?
#
loop_
_entity_poly.entity_id
_entity_poly.type
_entity_poly.pdbx_seq_one_letter_code
_entity_poly.pdbx_strand_id
1 'polypeptide(L)'
;MSNNLDLFQSGLEALKQEHYSEAVSLLENFCQKYEKLPDIKSKKIFEAKAALVKAYHLNGEPQKARLCCQQLAEYNNPQIQAWAQQILKSLLAESAVVKNQPLLTAEQAAELLLTGNKALKFRRYTEAVQILENFCQGTDAGFKDYYQAQMWLVKAYKGNEQLEKAIALCQQLTNSQQEVTQIWARQFLSTLLPANFAASESTSQPQSQTIQPEEKNADVKITRRSLNEFKTFCQENLLDDLKELESVRKQTILSISFVSIIIFIMFCLLVKFFPLEYLIFCFVHKIPLPYFLIFLFLLGFLACLWGWIAFYTSAIETYANGFKSKIIQKIFDFINTNESLSYSSYASEADNEYTLSAFIRSQIFPTLLKPNRIQQEECIFGQVNQTPMFFSEICTEVELQHRWIKYLTFSQHLKTLGSMMVPPFVIRMIFGFLLPLYSILLVIKLIKSIPYIFIRILRGKRISYRHFDEEIMKNEVSRRTVFKGLFFQADFNKKISARTIVLPNLLNTNIHALHQNKENLVKLEDPEFSQYFTVYGDNQVEARYVLSTNLMTKLVKFRKKARKNIYVSFLQNMIYIAIDYADDIFEPKLFQKMLSFAPMREYFENIYLMLDIVEDLNLNRHIWGKN
;
A
#
# COMPACT_ATOMS: atom_id res chain seq x y z
N MET A 1 -32.62 -47.42 7.84
CA MET A 1 -33.13 -46.02 7.80
C MET A 1 -32.12 -44.98 8.31
N SER A 2 -31.14 -45.32 9.18
CA SER A 2 -30.13 -44.35 9.70
C SER A 2 -29.15 -43.84 8.63
N ASN A 3 -28.49 -44.73 7.88
CA ASN A 3 -27.44 -44.38 6.91
C ASN A 3 -27.87 -43.40 5.78
N ASN A 4 -29.16 -43.27 5.53
CA ASN A 4 -29.67 -42.46 4.43
C ASN A 4 -30.06 -41.03 4.86
N LEU A 5 -30.37 -40.83 6.14
CA LEU A 5 -30.58 -39.48 6.69
C LEU A 5 -29.24 -38.74 6.79
N ASP A 6 -28.17 -39.49 7.05
CA ASP A 6 -26.80 -38.99 7.11
C ASP A 6 -26.35 -38.45 5.76
N LEU A 7 -26.71 -39.07 4.63
CA LEU A 7 -26.37 -38.56 3.28
C LEU A 7 -27.01 -37.20 2.98
N PHE A 8 -28.27 -37.00 3.39
CA PHE A 8 -28.97 -35.72 3.20
C PHE A 8 -28.36 -34.62 4.08
N GLN A 9 -28.09 -34.91 5.36
CA GLN A 9 -27.48 -33.93 6.26
C GLN A 9 -26.04 -33.61 5.85
N SER A 10 -25.26 -34.62 5.47
CA SER A 10 -23.89 -34.44 4.98
C SER A 10 -23.86 -33.63 3.68
N GLY A 11 -24.81 -33.87 2.76
CA GLY A 11 -24.94 -33.07 1.53
C GLY A 11 -25.28 -31.60 1.80
N LEU A 12 -26.15 -31.32 2.77
CA LEU A 12 -26.46 -29.94 3.19
C LEU A 12 -25.30 -29.27 3.91
N GLU A 13 -24.51 -30.03 4.69
CA GLU A 13 -23.34 -29.52 5.40
C GLU A 13 -22.20 -29.21 4.44
N ALA A 14 -21.93 -30.11 3.48
CA ALA A 14 -20.99 -29.86 2.38
C ALA A 14 -21.36 -28.60 1.57
N LEU A 15 -22.66 -28.38 1.33
CA LEU A 15 -23.15 -27.17 0.67
C LEU A 15 -22.93 -25.90 1.49
N LYS A 16 -22.97 -25.98 2.83
CA LYS A 16 -22.65 -24.85 3.72
C LYS A 16 -21.14 -24.59 3.84
N GLN A 17 -20.33 -25.62 3.68
CA GLN A 17 -18.86 -25.55 3.71
C GLN A 17 -18.24 -25.25 2.33
N GLU A 18 -19.06 -24.90 1.34
CA GLU A 18 -18.64 -24.55 -0.04
C GLU A 18 -17.97 -25.70 -0.83
N HIS A 19 -18.14 -26.95 -0.38
CA HIS A 19 -17.68 -28.15 -1.09
C HIS A 19 -18.76 -28.63 -2.08
N TYR A 20 -18.94 -27.90 -3.18
CA TYR A 20 -20.08 -28.08 -4.08
C TYR A 20 -20.10 -29.41 -4.84
N SER A 21 -18.94 -29.91 -5.27
CA SER A 21 -18.84 -31.20 -5.97
C SER A 21 -19.24 -32.39 -5.08
N GLU A 22 -18.80 -32.36 -3.82
CA GLU A 22 -19.17 -33.34 -2.80
C GLU A 22 -20.66 -33.25 -2.48
N ALA A 23 -21.19 -32.03 -2.29
CA ALA A 23 -22.61 -31.79 -2.05
C ALA A 23 -23.49 -32.32 -3.19
N VAL A 24 -23.10 -32.09 -4.46
CA VAL A 24 -23.81 -32.64 -5.63
C VAL A 24 -23.84 -34.17 -5.56
N SER A 25 -22.68 -34.82 -5.34
CA SER A 25 -22.60 -36.28 -5.30
C SER A 25 -23.48 -36.93 -4.22
N LEU A 26 -23.50 -36.33 -3.02
CA LEU A 26 -24.27 -36.81 -1.87
C LEU A 26 -25.77 -36.59 -2.07
N LEU A 27 -26.16 -35.43 -2.57
CA LEU A 27 -27.57 -35.07 -2.81
C LEU A 27 -28.17 -35.80 -4.03
N GLU A 28 -27.40 -36.05 -5.08
CA GLU A 28 -27.83 -36.90 -6.22
C GLU A 28 -28.10 -38.33 -5.77
N ASN A 29 -27.17 -38.92 -5.01
CA ASN A 29 -27.28 -40.29 -4.50
C ASN A 29 -28.49 -40.43 -3.56
N PHE A 30 -28.75 -39.41 -2.74
CA PHE A 30 -29.96 -39.31 -1.95
C PHE A 30 -31.22 -39.26 -2.84
N CYS A 31 -31.29 -38.35 -3.80
CA CYS A 31 -32.47 -38.21 -4.68
C CYS A 31 -32.77 -39.50 -5.47
N GLN A 32 -31.76 -40.13 -6.08
CA GLN A 32 -31.92 -41.35 -6.88
C GLN A 32 -32.42 -42.55 -6.08
N LYS A 33 -32.00 -42.68 -4.81
CA LYS A 33 -32.45 -43.78 -3.94
C LYS A 33 -33.88 -43.60 -3.43
N TYR A 34 -34.31 -42.35 -3.25
CA TYR A 34 -35.63 -42.03 -2.68
C TYR A 34 -36.74 -41.85 -3.71
N GLU A 35 -36.43 -41.57 -4.98
CA GLU A 35 -37.43 -41.56 -6.07
C GLU A 35 -38.10 -42.92 -6.31
N LYS A 36 -37.51 -44.03 -5.84
CA LYS A 36 -38.02 -45.40 -6.03
C LYS A 36 -38.96 -45.91 -4.92
N LEU A 37 -39.21 -45.12 -3.87
CA LEU A 37 -40.00 -45.52 -2.70
C LEU A 37 -41.36 -44.81 -2.66
N PRO A 38 -42.51 -45.53 -2.64
CA PRO A 38 -43.83 -44.92 -2.80
C PRO A 38 -44.31 -44.04 -1.63
N ASP A 39 -43.64 -44.04 -0.47
CA ASP A 39 -44.31 -43.68 0.79
C ASP A 39 -43.46 -42.85 1.79
N ILE A 40 -42.63 -41.92 1.30
CA ILE A 40 -41.83 -41.03 2.18
C ILE A 40 -42.06 -39.55 1.83
N LYS A 41 -42.82 -38.89 2.71
CA LYS A 41 -43.06 -37.45 2.89
C LYS A 41 -42.35 -36.53 1.88
N SER A 42 -43.12 -36.07 0.89
CA SER A 42 -42.80 -35.12 -0.19
C SER A 42 -41.92 -33.91 0.16
N LYS A 43 -41.86 -33.50 1.43
CA LYS A 43 -41.10 -32.33 1.88
C LYS A 43 -39.57 -32.52 1.88
N LYS A 44 -39.04 -33.66 2.33
CA LYS A 44 -37.57 -33.86 2.42
C LYS A 44 -36.92 -34.06 1.05
N ILE A 45 -37.63 -34.73 0.14
CA ILE A 45 -37.19 -34.87 -1.25
C ILE A 45 -37.18 -33.49 -1.93
N PHE A 46 -38.17 -32.65 -1.65
CA PHE A 46 -38.17 -31.27 -2.13
C PHE A 46 -36.98 -30.48 -1.57
N GLU A 47 -36.72 -30.54 -0.26
CA GLU A 47 -35.56 -29.86 0.35
C GLU A 47 -34.22 -30.34 -0.25
N ALA A 48 -34.10 -31.64 -0.54
CA ALA A 48 -32.93 -32.20 -1.19
C ALA A 48 -32.78 -31.74 -2.65
N LYS A 49 -33.86 -31.75 -3.44
CA LYS A 49 -33.83 -31.26 -4.83
C LYS A 49 -33.59 -29.75 -4.90
N ALA A 50 -34.14 -28.98 -3.96
CA ALA A 50 -33.90 -27.54 -3.87
C ALA A 50 -32.43 -27.22 -3.50
N ALA A 51 -31.85 -27.99 -2.56
CA ALA A 51 -30.43 -27.89 -2.26
C ALA A 51 -29.56 -28.32 -3.45
N LEU A 52 -29.97 -29.35 -4.19
CA LEU A 52 -29.27 -29.84 -5.37
C LEU A 52 -29.28 -28.82 -6.52
N VAL A 53 -30.38 -28.08 -6.74
CA VAL A 53 -30.42 -26.94 -7.69
C VAL A 53 -29.37 -25.90 -7.33
N LYS A 54 -29.26 -25.54 -6.05
CA LYS A 54 -28.25 -24.59 -5.56
C LYS A 54 -26.84 -25.15 -5.72
N ALA A 55 -26.64 -26.45 -5.44
CA ALA A 55 -25.36 -27.13 -5.61
C ALA A 55 -24.91 -27.12 -7.08
N TYR A 56 -25.78 -27.49 -8.01
CA TYR A 56 -25.47 -27.47 -9.45
C TYR A 56 -25.15 -26.07 -9.97
N HIS A 57 -25.89 -25.06 -9.52
CA HIS A 57 -25.64 -23.69 -9.91
C HIS A 57 -24.25 -23.21 -9.43
N LEU A 58 -23.92 -23.44 -8.15
CA LEU A 58 -22.63 -23.04 -7.57
C LEU A 58 -21.45 -23.90 -8.04
N ASN A 59 -21.70 -25.15 -8.46
CA ASN A 59 -20.69 -26.05 -9.03
C ASN A 59 -20.43 -25.80 -10.53
N GLY A 60 -21.02 -24.77 -11.13
CA GLY A 60 -20.82 -24.42 -12.55
C GLY A 60 -21.59 -25.30 -13.55
N GLU A 61 -22.65 -25.99 -13.13
CA GLU A 61 -23.50 -26.85 -13.96
C GLU A 61 -24.93 -26.28 -14.12
N PRO A 62 -25.11 -25.06 -14.69
CA PRO A 62 -26.40 -24.37 -14.72
C PRO A 62 -27.47 -25.08 -15.56
N GLN A 63 -27.08 -25.93 -16.52
CA GLN A 63 -28.04 -26.71 -17.30
C GLN A 63 -28.72 -27.81 -16.48
N LYS A 64 -27.99 -28.50 -15.59
CA LYS A 64 -28.57 -29.49 -14.68
C LYS A 64 -29.46 -28.84 -13.62
N ALA A 65 -29.05 -27.66 -13.13
CA ALA A 65 -29.87 -26.85 -12.22
C ALA A 65 -31.23 -26.49 -12.86
N ARG A 66 -31.24 -26.09 -14.13
CA ARG A 66 -32.47 -25.78 -14.88
C ARG A 66 -33.35 -26.98 -15.08
N LEU A 67 -32.78 -28.11 -15.50
CA LEU A 67 -33.53 -29.35 -15.69
C LEU A 67 -34.22 -29.78 -14.38
N CYS A 68 -33.49 -29.72 -13.26
CA CYS A 68 -34.04 -30.02 -11.95
C CYS A 68 -35.13 -29.01 -11.53
N CYS A 69 -34.98 -27.72 -11.83
CA CYS A 69 -36.02 -26.71 -11.61
C CYS A 69 -37.27 -26.94 -12.48
N GLN A 70 -37.10 -27.34 -13.74
CA GLN A 70 -38.23 -27.69 -14.64
C GLN A 70 -39.02 -28.87 -14.07
N GLN A 71 -38.32 -29.92 -13.64
CA GLN A 71 -38.93 -31.09 -12.99
C GLN A 71 -39.67 -30.71 -11.69
N LEU A 72 -39.16 -29.74 -10.92
CA LEU A 72 -39.85 -29.24 -9.73
C LEU A 72 -41.06 -28.35 -10.07
N ALA A 73 -41.08 -27.68 -11.23
CA ALA A 73 -42.23 -26.90 -11.68
C ALA A 73 -43.41 -27.77 -12.13
N GLU A 74 -43.17 -29.05 -12.43
CA GLU A 74 -44.21 -30.04 -12.78
C GLU A 74 -44.84 -30.72 -11.56
N TYR A 75 -44.36 -30.44 -10.33
CA TYR A 75 -44.90 -31.04 -9.11
C TYR A 75 -46.30 -30.50 -8.75
N ASN A 76 -47.21 -31.37 -8.30
CA ASN A 76 -48.57 -31.04 -7.84
C ASN A 76 -48.59 -30.32 -6.46
N ASN A 77 -47.78 -29.28 -6.28
CA ASN A 77 -47.82 -28.42 -5.10
C ASN A 77 -47.56 -26.95 -5.50
N PRO A 78 -48.53 -26.04 -5.29
CA PRO A 78 -48.45 -24.66 -5.77
C PRO A 78 -47.28 -23.88 -5.16
N GLN A 79 -46.83 -24.18 -3.94
CA GLN A 79 -45.68 -23.51 -3.32
C GLN A 79 -44.35 -23.91 -3.98
N ILE A 80 -44.21 -25.20 -4.34
CA ILE A 80 -43.04 -25.74 -5.03
C ILE A 80 -42.96 -25.19 -6.45
N GLN A 81 -44.11 -25.11 -7.14
CA GLN A 81 -44.20 -24.54 -8.49
C GLN A 81 -43.82 -23.06 -8.50
N ALA A 82 -44.37 -22.27 -7.57
CA ALA A 82 -44.04 -20.85 -7.46
C ALA A 82 -42.54 -20.62 -7.18
N TRP A 83 -41.97 -21.40 -6.26
CA TRP A 83 -40.53 -21.35 -5.97
C TRP A 83 -39.69 -21.75 -7.19
N ALA A 84 -40.03 -22.85 -7.86
CA ALA A 84 -39.30 -23.33 -9.02
C ALA A 84 -39.35 -22.34 -10.20
N GLN A 85 -40.51 -21.72 -10.45
CA GLN A 85 -40.67 -20.70 -11.50
C GLN A 85 -39.88 -19.42 -11.20
N GLN A 86 -39.82 -18.99 -9.93
CA GLN A 86 -39.01 -17.84 -9.53
C GLN A 86 -37.52 -18.09 -9.72
N ILE A 87 -37.02 -19.25 -9.30
CA ILE A 87 -35.62 -19.64 -9.47
C ILE A 87 -35.28 -19.84 -10.95
N LEU A 88 -36.16 -20.47 -11.73
CA LEU A 88 -35.97 -20.66 -13.17
C LEU A 88 -35.87 -19.31 -13.90
N LYS A 89 -36.67 -18.31 -13.52
CA LYS A 89 -36.56 -16.94 -14.06
C LYS A 89 -35.20 -16.31 -13.74
N SER A 90 -34.68 -16.49 -12.52
CA SER A 90 -33.33 -16.00 -12.16
C SER A 90 -32.22 -16.70 -12.93
N LEU A 91 -32.29 -18.03 -13.07
CA LEU A 91 -31.32 -18.83 -13.82
C LEU A 91 -31.34 -18.51 -15.32
N LEU A 92 -32.50 -18.15 -15.89
CA LEU A 92 -32.63 -17.74 -17.29
C LEU A 92 -32.09 -16.33 -17.54
N ALA A 93 -32.26 -15.40 -16.59
CA ALA A 93 -31.68 -14.06 -16.65
C ALA A 93 -30.15 -14.12 -16.63
N GLU A 94 -29.54 -15.04 -15.89
CA GLU A 94 -28.09 -15.27 -15.91
C GLU A 94 -27.58 -15.86 -17.23
N SER A 95 -28.31 -16.75 -17.94
CA SER A 95 -27.86 -17.19 -19.29
C SER A 95 -27.82 -16.08 -20.32
N ALA A 96 -28.63 -15.04 -20.19
CA ALA A 96 -28.61 -13.92 -21.12
C ALA A 96 -27.32 -13.09 -20.98
N VAL A 97 -26.59 -13.25 -19.87
CA VAL A 97 -25.29 -12.61 -19.60
C VAL A 97 -24.12 -13.50 -19.99
N VAL A 98 -24.33 -14.79 -20.27
CA VAL A 98 -23.25 -15.73 -20.63
C VAL A 98 -23.00 -15.73 -22.14
N LYS A 99 -22.21 -14.75 -22.59
CA LYS A 99 -21.28 -14.93 -23.71
C LYS A 99 -19.86 -14.63 -23.20
N ASN A 100 -19.12 -15.72 -22.95
CA ASN A 100 -17.67 -15.89 -22.89
C ASN A 100 -16.81 -14.84 -22.15
N GLN A 101 -16.28 -15.21 -20.98
CA GLN A 101 -14.82 -15.22 -20.69
C GLN A 101 -14.55 -15.81 -19.28
N PRO A 102 -13.37 -16.44 -19.05
CA PRO A 102 -13.03 -17.06 -17.78
C PRO A 102 -12.71 -15.97 -16.75
N LEU A 103 -13.34 -16.02 -15.56
CA LEU A 103 -12.95 -15.16 -14.44
C LEU A 103 -11.48 -15.45 -14.10
N LEU A 104 -10.64 -14.42 -14.15
CA LEU A 104 -9.26 -14.51 -13.70
C LEU A 104 -9.26 -14.89 -12.21
N THR A 105 -8.40 -15.83 -11.81
CA THR A 105 -8.17 -16.08 -10.38
C THR A 105 -7.59 -14.82 -9.72
N ALA A 106 -7.82 -14.61 -8.43
CA ALA A 106 -7.33 -13.42 -7.72
C ALA A 106 -5.80 -13.22 -7.86
N GLU A 107 -5.04 -14.31 -7.97
CA GLU A 107 -3.59 -14.28 -8.17
C GLU A 107 -3.20 -13.83 -9.58
N GLN A 108 -3.86 -14.36 -10.63
CA GLN A 108 -3.65 -13.92 -12.01
C GLN A 108 -4.09 -12.47 -12.24
N ALA A 109 -5.19 -12.07 -11.60
CA ALA A 109 -5.69 -10.70 -11.63
C ALA A 109 -4.69 -9.72 -10.99
N ALA A 110 -4.10 -10.10 -9.84
CA ALA A 110 -3.06 -9.32 -9.19
C ALA A 110 -1.76 -9.23 -10.03
N GLU A 111 -1.34 -10.32 -10.65
CA GLU A 111 -0.17 -10.34 -11.54
C GLU A 111 -0.37 -9.44 -12.77
N LEU A 112 -1.55 -9.50 -13.40
CA LEU A 112 -1.89 -8.63 -14.54
C LEU A 112 -1.94 -7.15 -14.14
N LEU A 113 -2.47 -6.81 -12.96
CA LEU A 113 -2.42 -5.44 -12.48
C LEU A 113 -0.99 -4.95 -12.23
N LEU A 114 -0.17 -5.77 -11.59
CA LEU A 114 1.22 -5.44 -11.30
C LEU A 114 2.01 -5.23 -12.59
N THR A 115 1.87 -6.14 -13.56
CA THR A 115 2.56 -6.08 -14.85
C THR A 115 2.02 -4.95 -15.74
N GLY A 116 0.71 -4.72 -15.75
CA GLY A 116 0.07 -3.63 -16.50
C GLY A 116 0.46 -2.26 -15.97
N ASN A 117 0.48 -2.08 -14.63
CA ASN A 117 0.95 -0.84 -14.00
C ASN A 117 2.45 -0.62 -14.27
N LYS A 118 3.26 -1.68 -14.19
CA LYS A 118 4.69 -1.62 -14.55
C LYS A 118 4.87 -1.14 -15.99
N ALA A 119 4.17 -1.75 -16.95
CA ALA A 119 4.22 -1.36 -18.36
C ALA A 119 3.80 0.11 -18.55
N LEU A 120 2.74 0.55 -17.86
CA LEU A 120 2.27 1.94 -17.88
C LEU A 120 3.33 2.92 -17.35
N LYS A 121 3.95 2.61 -16.20
CA LYS A 121 5.01 3.43 -15.58
C LYS A 121 6.25 3.55 -16.47
N PHE A 122 6.63 2.47 -17.17
CA PHE A 122 7.77 2.43 -18.09
C PHE A 122 7.42 2.85 -19.53
N ARG A 123 6.25 3.48 -19.77
CA ARG A 123 5.80 3.95 -21.09
C ARG A 123 5.72 2.88 -22.17
N ARG A 124 5.55 1.62 -21.78
CA ARG A 124 5.26 0.51 -22.70
C ARG A 124 3.74 0.48 -22.90
N TYR A 125 3.22 1.51 -23.55
CA TYR A 125 1.77 1.76 -23.58
C TYR A 125 1.01 0.66 -24.33
N THR A 126 1.59 0.07 -25.37
CA THR A 126 1.03 -1.09 -26.08
C THR A 126 0.88 -2.30 -25.16
N GLU A 127 1.95 -2.66 -24.44
CA GLU A 127 1.93 -3.74 -23.45
C GLU A 127 0.94 -3.45 -22.31
N ALA A 128 0.94 -2.20 -21.81
CA ALA A 128 0.04 -1.77 -20.75
C ALA A 128 -1.43 -1.85 -21.16
N VAL A 129 -1.77 -1.39 -22.36
CA VAL A 129 -3.14 -1.49 -22.91
C VAL A 129 -3.55 -2.96 -23.00
N GLN A 130 -2.72 -3.82 -23.59
CA GLN A 130 -3.05 -5.24 -23.75
C GLN A 130 -3.28 -5.95 -22.40
N ILE A 131 -2.39 -5.71 -21.43
CA ILE A 131 -2.48 -6.33 -20.10
C ILE A 131 -3.69 -5.82 -19.31
N LEU A 132 -3.94 -4.50 -19.34
CA LEU A 132 -5.05 -3.89 -18.62
C LEU A 132 -6.41 -4.16 -19.27
N GLU A 133 -6.48 -4.28 -20.61
CA GLU A 133 -7.68 -4.76 -21.31
C GLU A 133 -8.00 -6.21 -20.90
N ASN A 134 -6.98 -7.09 -20.87
CA ASN A 134 -7.15 -8.47 -20.42
C ASN A 134 -7.64 -8.55 -18.97
N PHE A 135 -7.09 -7.70 -18.08
CA PHE A 135 -7.55 -7.60 -16.71
C PHE A 135 -9.01 -7.14 -16.63
N CYS A 136 -9.37 -6.04 -17.30
CA CYS A 136 -10.73 -5.48 -17.28
C CYS A 136 -11.77 -6.41 -17.93
N GLN A 137 -11.36 -7.25 -18.89
CA GLN A 137 -12.22 -8.27 -19.50
C GLN A 137 -12.42 -9.50 -18.61
N GLY A 138 -11.41 -9.85 -17.80
CA GLY A 138 -11.46 -11.01 -16.91
C GLY A 138 -11.93 -10.72 -15.47
N THR A 139 -12.32 -9.47 -15.17
CA THR A 139 -12.78 -9.01 -13.85
C THR A 139 -14.02 -8.11 -13.97
N ASP A 140 -14.69 -7.81 -12.86
CA ASP A 140 -15.88 -6.96 -12.81
C ASP A 140 -15.79 -5.83 -11.76
N ALA A 141 -16.80 -4.97 -11.73
CA ALA A 141 -16.90 -3.84 -10.80
C ALA A 141 -16.89 -4.24 -9.30
N GLY A 142 -17.09 -5.51 -8.97
CA GLY A 142 -17.00 -6.03 -7.61
C GLY A 142 -15.56 -6.34 -7.16
N PHE A 143 -14.60 -6.36 -8.08
CA PHE A 143 -13.20 -6.66 -7.77
C PHE A 143 -12.47 -5.44 -7.16
N LYS A 144 -11.63 -5.69 -6.13
CA LYS A 144 -11.00 -4.68 -5.25
C LYS A 144 -10.31 -3.54 -6.01
N ASP A 145 -9.76 -3.81 -7.20
CA ASP A 145 -8.93 -2.89 -7.97
C ASP A 145 -9.47 -2.59 -9.39
N TYR A 146 -10.72 -2.97 -9.68
CA TYR A 146 -11.30 -2.84 -11.03
C TYR A 146 -11.30 -1.41 -11.55
N TYR A 147 -11.79 -0.46 -10.75
CA TYR A 147 -11.84 0.95 -11.15
C TYR A 147 -10.45 1.57 -11.28
N GLN A 148 -9.50 1.15 -10.45
CA GLN A 148 -8.11 1.58 -10.55
C GLN A 148 -7.47 1.08 -11.85
N ALA A 149 -7.76 -0.15 -12.26
CA ALA A 149 -7.34 -0.72 -13.54
C ALA A 149 -7.92 0.06 -14.72
N GLN A 150 -9.20 0.43 -14.66
CA GLN A 150 -9.85 1.24 -15.70
C GLN A 150 -9.22 2.63 -15.79
N MET A 151 -8.89 3.28 -14.67
CA MET A 151 -8.17 4.56 -14.66
C MET A 151 -6.78 4.43 -15.29
N TRP A 152 -6.06 3.35 -15.00
CA TRP A 152 -4.77 3.05 -15.63
C TRP A 152 -4.91 2.77 -17.12
N LEU A 153 -5.97 2.07 -17.53
CA LEU A 153 -6.26 1.79 -18.93
C LEU A 153 -6.56 3.08 -19.70
N VAL A 154 -7.31 4.02 -19.13
CA VAL A 154 -7.52 5.36 -19.71
C VAL A 154 -6.19 6.08 -19.91
N LYS A 155 -5.28 6.04 -18.92
CA LYS A 155 -3.93 6.62 -19.04
C LYS A 155 -3.09 5.90 -20.10
N ALA A 156 -3.21 4.58 -20.19
CA ALA A 156 -2.52 3.75 -21.18
C ALA A 156 -3.00 4.08 -22.59
N TYR A 157 -4.32 4.20 -22.82
CA TYR A 157 -4.90 4.62 -24.09
C TYR A 157 -4.43 6.02 -24.50
N LYS A 158 -4.39 6.99 -23.57
CA LYS A 158 -3.83 8.32 -23.84
C LYS A 158 -2.37 8.24 -24.27
N GLY A 159 -1.55 7.47 -23.54
CA GLY A 159 -0.12 7.30 -23.84
C GLY A 159 0.14 6.52 -25.14
N ASN A 160 -0.79 5.64 -25.55
CA ASN A 160 -0.74 4.88 -26.79
C ASN A 160 -1.42 5.60 -27.99
N GLU A 161 -1.69 6.91 -27.87
CA GLU A 161 -2.37 7.74 -28.88
C GLU A 161 -3.80 7.28 -29.25
N GLN A 162 -4.42 6.42 -28.44
CA GLN A 162 -5.79 5.95 -28.60
C GLN A 162 -6.79 6.88 -27.89
N LEU A 163 -6.79 8.16 -28.29
CA LEU A 163 -7.56 9.22 -27.61
C LEU A 163 -9.07 8.95 -27.56
N GLU A 164 -9.66 8.42 -28.63
CA GLU A 164 -11.10 8.12 -28.67
C GLU A 164 -11.52 7.08 -27.61
N LYS A 165 -10.71 6.01 -27.47
CA LYS A 165 -10.94 4.99 -26.43
C LYS A 165 -10.72 5.55 -25.02
N ALA A 166 -9.71 6.40 -24.86
CA ALA A 166 -9.45 7.08 -23.58
C ALA A 166 -10.63 7.97 -23.19
N ILE A 167 -11.16 8.77 -24.12
CA ILE A 167 -12.31 9.66 -23.90
C ILE A 167 -13.56 8.83 -23.60
N ALA A 168 -13.87 7.80 -24.40
CA ALA A 168 -15.05 6.97 -24.21
C ALA A 168 -15.06 6.27 -22.84
N LEU A 169 -13.95 5.64 -22.45
CA LEU A 169 -13.82 4.99 -21.15
C LEU A 169 -13.85 6.03 -20.01
N CYS A 170 -13.19 7.18 -20.18
CA CYS A 170 -13.23 8.26 -19.19
C CYS A 170 -14.64 8.84 -19.00
N GLN A 171 -15.42 8.98 -20.08
CA GLN A 171 -16.83 9.40 -20.01
C GLN A 171 -17.67 8.36 -19.24
N GLN A 172 -17.47 7.06 -19.49
CA GLN A 172 -18.14 6.01 -18.72
C GLN A 172 -17.82 6.09 -17.23
N LEU A 173 -16.56 6.36 -16.88
CA LEU A 173 -16.12 6.49 -15.49
C LEU A 173 -16.73 7.71 -14.77
N THR A 174 -17.20 8.74 -15.47
CA THR A 174 -17.92 9.86 -14.85
C THR A 174 -19.28 9.47 -14.24
N ASN A 175 -19.82 8.32 -14.66
CA ASN A 175 -21.06 7.72 -14.16
C ASN A 175 -20.80 6.50 -13.25
N SER A 176 -19.56 6.27 -12.81
CA SER A 176 -19.18 5.14 -11.93
C SER A 176 -19.88 5.21 -10.58
N GLN A 177 -20.11 4.07 -9.90
CA GLN A 177 -20.67 4.05 -8.54
C GLN A 177 -19.67 4.55 -7.47
N GLN A 178 -18.37 4.63 -7.79
CA GLN A 178 -17.34 5.14 -6.88
C GLN A 178 -17.11 6.64 -7.07
N GLU A 179 -17.33 7.41 -6.00
CA GLU A 179 -17.19 8.89 -5.97
C GLU A 179 -15.77 9.34 -6.38
N VAL A 180 -14.73 8.66 -5.89
CA VAL A 180 -13.33 8.95 -6.22
C VAL A 180 -13.06 8.80 -7.73
N THR A 181 -13.61 7.75 -8.34
CA THR A 181 -13.46 7.48 -9.77
C THR A 181 -14.20 8.51 -10.63
N GLN A 182 -15.39 8.95 -10.19
CA GLN A 182 -16.14 10.01 -10.88
C GLN A 182 -15.39 11.34 -10.89
N ILE A 183 -14.88 11.77 -9.72
CA ILE A 183 -14.15 13.03 -9.57
C ILE A 183 -12.90 13.00 -10.45
N TRP A 184 -12.13 11.91 -10.37
CA TRP A 184 -10.95 11.73 -11.20
C TRP A 184 -11.29 11.76 -12.70
N ALA A 185 -12.33 11.05 -13.12
CA ALA A 185 -12.73 10.97 -14.53
C ALA A 185 -13.14 12.34 -15.09
N ARG A 186 -13.86 13.15 -14.32
CA ARG A 186 -14.24 14.53 -14.73
C ARG A 186 -13.01 15.41 -14.92
N GLN A 187 -12.06 15.36 -13.99
CA GLN A 187 -10.81 16.12 -14.06
C GLN A 187 -9.90 15.63 -15.19
N PHE A 188 -9.86 14.32 -15.43
CA PHE A 188 -9.02 13.75 -16.47
C PHE A 188 -9.58 14.00 -17.86
N LEU A 189 -10.91 14.00 -18.02
CA LEU A 189 -11.59 14.31 -19.28
C LEU A 189 -11.21 15.71 -19.81
N SER A 190 -11.10 16.72 -18.94
CA SER A 190 -10.65 18.05 -19.33
C SER A 190 -9.19 18.10 -19.82
N THR A 191 -8.39 17.07 -19.53
CA THR A 191 -7.03 16.92 -20.08
C THR A 191 -6.97 16.15 -21.39
N LEU A 192 -8.09 15.53 -21.81
CA LEU A 192 -8.22 14.73 -23.02
C LEU A 192 -8.90 15.50 -24.16
N LEU A 193 -9.74 16.50 -23.83
CA LEU A 193 -10.42 17.35 -24.79
C LEU A 193 -9.69 18.70 -24.91
N PRO A 194 -9.25 19.13 -26.10
CA PRO A 194 -8.76 20.49 -26.30
C PRO A 194 -9.88 21.50 -26.04
N ALA A 195 -9.52 22.71 -25.58
CA ALA A 195 -10.41 23.76 -25.09
C ALA A 195 -11.50 24.30 -26.06
N ASN A 196 -11.66 23.71 -27.25
CA ASN A 196 -12.60 24.15 -28.29
C ASN A 196 -13.74 23.16 -28.61
N PHE A 197 -14.19 22.35 -27.64
CA PHE A 197 -15.39 21.50 -27.79
C PHE A 197 -16.55 21.92 -26.88
N ALA A 198 -16.61 23.20 -26.54
CA ALA A 198 -17.75 23.82 -25.85
C ALA A 198 -18.32 25.01 -26.64
N ALA A 199 -18.59 24.81 -27.94
CA ALA A 199 -19.51 25.63 -28.74
C ALA A 199 -19.60 25.06 -30.17
N SER A 200 -20.72 24.45 -30.53
CA SER A 200 -21.16 24.32 -31.93
C SER A 200 -22.59 23.81 -32.01
N GLU A 201 -23.53 24.72 -31.73
CA GLU A 201 -24.69 24.84 -32.62
C GLU A 201 -24.42 26.02 -33.57
N SER A 202 -24.90 25.88 -34.80
CA SER A 202 -25.03 26.88 -35.87
C SER A 202 -23.85 27.14 -36.84
N THR A 203 -23.97 26.44 -37.98
CA THR A 203 -23.94 26.92 -39.38
C THR A 203 -22.63 27.29 -40.13
N SER A 204 -22.45 26.55 -41.24
CA SER A 204 -21.94 26.92 -42.59
C SER A 204 -20.42 27.10 -42.87
N GLN A 205 -19.99 26.32 -43.87
CA GLN A 205 -18.69 26.16 -44.56
C GLN A 205 -18.28 27.39 -45.42
N PRO A 206 -17.23 27.33 -46.28
CA PRO A 206 -15.79 27.03 -46.05
C PRO A 206 -14.86 28.05 -46.78
N GLN A 207 -13.53 28.04 -46.53
CA GLN A 207 -12.52 28.11 -47.61
C GLN A 207 -11.05 27.96 -47.13
N SER A 208 -10.33 27.21 -47.95
CA SER A 208 -8.92 26.83 -48.05
C SER A 208 -7.86 27.91 -47.77
N GLN A 209 -6.72 27.51 -47.17
CA GLN A 209 -5.40 27.55 -47.84
C GLN A 209 -4.27 26.91 -47.00
N THR A 210 -3.39 26.26 -47.77
CA THR A 210 -2.14 25.53 -47.56
C THR A 210 -1.10 26.22 -46.65
N ILE A 211 -0.28 25.43 -45.91
CA ILE A 211 1.20 25.55 -45.79
C ILE A 211 1.76 24.26 -45.13
N GLN A 212 2.92 23.86 -45.66
CA GLN A 212 3.76 22.68 -45.35
C GLN A 212 4.49 22.74 -43.98
N PRO A 213 5.11 21.63 -43.51
CA PRO A 213 5.49 21.44 -42.11
C PRO A 213 6.86 22.03 -41.77
N GLU A 214 6.92 22.84 -40.71
CA GLU A 214 8.19 23.19 -40.05
C GLU A 214 8.43 22.29 -38.84
N GLU A 215 9.48 21.48 -38.94
CA GLU A 215 10.16 20.85 -37.82
C GLU A 215 10.54 21.91 -36.76
N LYS A 216 10.03 21.76 -35.54
CA LYS A 216 10.63 22.35 -34.35
C LYS A 216 10.91 21.27 -33.32
N ASN A 217 12.10 20.67 -33.47
CA ASN A 217 12.85 20.16 -32.32
C ASN A 217 13.20 21.35 -31.42
N ALA A 218 12.39 21.60 -30.40
CA ALA A 218 12.74 22.48 -29.30
C ALA A 218 13.11 21.62 -28.09
N ASP A 219 14.40 21.55 -27.80
CA ASP A 219 14.95 21.13 -26.51
C ASP A 219 14.36 22.04 -25.41
N VAL A 220 13.29 21.57 -24.75
CA VAL A 220 12.75 22.26 -23.56
C VAL A 220 13.66 21.93 -22.39
N LYS A 221 14.72 22.72 -22.23
CA LYS A 221 15.56 22.73 -21.03
C LYS A 221 14.71 23.27 -19.86
N ILE A 222 14.68 22.57 -18.73
CA ILE A 222 13.97 23.01 -17.53
C ILE A 222 14.48 24.40 -17.13
N THR A 223 13.61 25.41 -17.17
CA THR A 223 13.94 26.75 -16.65
C THR A 223 13.94 26.68 -15.13
N ARG A 224 15.10 26.35 -14.57
CA ARG A 224 15.29 26.18 -13.13
C ARG A 224 14.99 27.48 -12.38
N ARG A 225 14.02 27.44 -11.47
CA ARG A 225 13.73 28.57 -10.59
C ARG A 225 14.79 28.75 -9.51
N SER A 226 15.18 29.98 -9.24
CA SER A 226 16.25 30.30 -8.28
C SER A 226 15.75 30.25 -6.83
N LEU A 227 16.69 30.11 -5.88
CA LEU A 227 16.36 30.19 -4.45
C LEU A 227 15.78 31.56 -4.06
N ASN A 228 16.20 32.63 -4.75
CA ASN A 228 15.68 33.98 -4.52
C ASN A 228 14.23 34.10 -4.99
N GLU A 229 13.91 33.57 -6.18
CA GLU A 229 12.52 33.50 -6.67
C GLU A 229 11.66 32.66 -5.73
N PHE A 230 12.18 31.54 -5.24
CA PHE A 230 11.47 30.72 -4.27
C PHE A 230 11.22 31.46 -2.95
N LYS A 231 12.18 32.27 -2.48
CA LYS A 231 12.00 33.12 -1.30
C LYS A 231 10.88 34.15 -1.51
N THR A 232 10.84 34.81 -2.66
CA THR A 232 9.76 35.74 -3.02
C THR A 232 8.42 35.02 -3.09
N PHE A 233 8.36 33.85 -3.75
CA PHE A 233 7.17 33.02 -3.80
C PHE A 233 6.67 32.62 -2.40
N CYS A 234 7.58 32.24 -1.48
CA CYS A 234 7.20 31.93 -0.11
C CYS A 234 6.54 33.13 0.59
N GLN A 235 7.06 34.35 0.36
CA GLN A 235 6.52 35.57 0.94
C GLN A 235 5.14 35.92 0.38
N GLU A 236 4.94 35.73 -0.92
CA GLU A 236 3.72 36.12 -1.63
C GLU A 236 2.60 35.07 -1.55
N ASN A 237 2.95 33.77 -1.58
CA ASN A 237 1.98 32.69 -1.82
C ASN A 237 1.87 31.64 -0.70
N LEU A 238 2.87 31.56 0.20
CA LEU A 238 2.88 30.59 1.30
C LEU A 238 2.74 31.25 2.68
N LEU A 239 3.04 32.54 2.81
CA LEU A 239 3.14 33.19 4.12
C LEU A 239 1.85 33.12 4.92
N ASP A 240 0.70 33.33 4.27
CA ASP A 240 -0.59 33.30 4.97
C ASP A 240 -1.02 31.88 5.35
N ASP A 241 -0.79 30.88 4.49
CA ASP A 241 -0.98 29.47 4.87
C ASP A 241 -0.06 29.07 6.02
N LEU A 242 1.20 29.53 6.01
CA LEU A 242 2.15 29.25 7.09
C LEU A 242 1.72 29.90 8.42
N LYS A 243 1.12 31.10 8.38
CA LYS A 243 0.53 31.72 9.59
C LYS A 243 -0.66 30.93 10.10
N GLU A 244 -1.54 30.48 9.20
CA GLU A 244 -2.68 29.63 9.54
C GLU A 244 -2.20 28.32 10.18
N LEU A 245 -1.25 27.63 9.54
CA LEU A 245 -0.66 26.38 10.02
C LEU A 245 0.10 26.56 11.34
N GLU A 246 0.71 27.71 11.58
CA GLU A 246 1.33 28.03 12.89
C GLU A 246 0.28 28.19 13.99
N SER A 247 -0.89 28.75 13.67
CA SER A 247 -2.04 28.77 14.59
C SER A 247 -2.52 27.36 14.92
N VAL A 248 -2.72 26.53 13.89
CA VAL A 248 -3.09 25.11 14.03
C VAL A 248 -2.05 24.35 14.87
N ARG A 249 -0.75 24.54 14.61
CA ARG A 249 0.34 23.91 15.38
C ARG A 249 0.26 24.24 16.87
N LYS A 250 0.03 25.52 17.22
CA LYS A 250 -0.13 25.95 18.61
C LYS A 250 -1.37 25.33 19.25
N GLN A 251 -2.48 25.30 18.53
CA GLN A 251 -3.71 24.66 18.98
C GLN A 251 -3.51 23.15 19.22
N THR A 252 -2.80 22.46 18.33
CA THR A 252 -2.43 21.04 18.49
C THR A 252 -1.57 20.81 19.73
N ILE A 253 -0.58 21.67 19.99
CA ILE A 253 0.24 21.54 21.21
C ILE A 253 -0.59 21.77 22.47
N LEU A 254 -1.47 22.78 22.46
CA LEU A 254 -2.35 23.07 23.59
C LEU A 254 -3.32 21.93 23.86
N SER A 255 -3.94 21.36 22.81
CA SER A 255 -4.88 20.25 22.93
C SER A 255 -4.20 18.98 23.44
N ILE A 256 -3.00 18.66 22.92
CA ILE A 256 -2.17 17.55 23.41
C ILE A 256 -1.81 17.77 24.88
N SER A 257 -1.40 18.98 25.26
CA SER A 257 -1.03 19.30 26.65
C SER A 257 -2.22 19.15 27.59
N PHE A 258 -3.38 19.68 27.20
CA PHE A 258 -4.63 19.60 27.97
C PHE A 258 -5.07 18.15 28.18
N VAL A 259 -5.13 17.34 27.12
CA VAL A 259 -5.51 15.92 27.22
C VAL A 259 -4.48 15.14 28.03
N SER A 260 -3.19 15.45 27.90
CA SER A 260 -2.14 14.81 28.71
C SER A 260 -2.32 15.10 30.21
N ILE A 261 -2.71 16.32 30.59
CA ILE A 261 -3.02 16.68 31.98
C ILE A 261 -4.23 15.90 32.49
N ILE A 262 -5.32 15.81 31.70
CA ILE A 262 -6.51 15.03 32.08
C ILE A 262 -6.14 13.57 32.31
N ILE A 263 -5.37 12.97 31.41
CA ILE A 263 -4.97 11.57 31.49
C ILE A 263 -4.01 11.35 32.66
N PHE A 264 -3.14 12.32 32.97
CA PHE A 264 -2.30 12.29 34.17
C PHE A 264 -3.13 12.34 35.45
N ILE A 265 -4.17 13.18 35.52
CA ILE A 265 -5.09 13.22 36.67
C ILE A 265 -5.84 11.89 36.81
N MET A 266 -6.36 11.34 35.71
CA MET A 266 -7.00 10.02 35.68
C MET A 266 -6.03 8.93 36.15
N PHE A 267 -4.77 8.97 35.71
CA PHE A 267 -3.73 8.06 36.15
C PHE A 267 -3.48 8.18 37.66
N CYS A 268 -3.33 9.39 38.20
CA CYS A 268 -3.16 9.62 39.64
C CYS A 268 -4.34 9.12 40.47
N LEU A 269 -5.57 9.29 39.98
CA LEU A 269 -6.76 8.72 40.62
C LEU A 269 -6.73 7.19 40.58
N LEU A 270 -6.38 6.59 39.44
CA LEU A 270 -6.29 5.14 39.27
C LEU A 270 -5.22 4.53 40.20
N VAL A 271 -4.08 5.21 40.39
CA VAL A 271 -3.04 4.85 41.37
C VAL A 271 -3.55 4.99 42.81
N LYS A 272 -4.28 6.08 43.13
CA LYS A 272 -4.83 6.28 44.48
C LYS A 272 -5.79 5.17 44.91
N PHE A 273 -6.58 4.64 43.98
CA PHE A 273 -7.50 3.53 44.24
C PHE A 273 -6.82 2.16 44.12
N PHE A 274 -5.57 2.08 43.66
CA PHE A 274 -4.85 0.82 43.56
C PHE A 274 -4.60 0.24 44.96
N PRO A 275 -4.99 -1.02 45.23
CA PRO A 275 -5.02 -1.58 46.58
C PRO A 275 -3.61 -1.99 47.09
N LEU A 276 -2.64 -1.06 47.09
CA LEU A 276 -1.24 -1.34 47.40
C LEU A 276 -1.05 -1.89 48.82
N GLU A 277 -1.70 -1.29 49.82
CA GLU A 277 -1.64 -1.74 51.22
C GLU A 277 -2.16 -3.17 51.37
N TYR A 278 -3.26 -3.50 50.68
CA TYR A 278 -3.82 -4.85 50.68
C TYR A 278 -2.87 -5.87 50.00
N LEU A 279 -2.18 -5.47 48.92
CA LEU A 279 -1.19 -6.32 48.27
C LEU A 279 0.01 -6.59 49.19
N ILE A 280 0.49 -5.59 49.92
CA ILE A 280 1.56 -5.74 50.92
C ILE A 280 1.11 -6.67 52.05
N PHE A 281 -0.11 -6.47 52.57
CA PHE A 281 -0.71 -7.34 53.58
C PHE A 281 -0.77 -8.80 53.09
N CYS A 282 -1.24 -9.03 51.86
CA CYS A 282 -1.28 -10.38 51.28
C CYS A 282 0.11 -11.00 51.20
N PHE A 283 1.12 -10.23 50.79
CA PHE A 283 2.49 -10.70 50.69
C PHE A 283 3.09 -11.08 52.05
N VAL A 284 2.93 -10.21 53.06
CA VAL A 284 3.45 -10.44 54.44
C VAL A 284 2.78 -11.65 55.09
N HIS A 285 1.47 -11.80 54.92
CA HIS A 285 0.69 -12.89 55.54
C HIS A 285 0.60 -14.16 54.67
N LYS A 286 1.33 -14.23 53.54
CA LYS A 286 1.32 -15.36 52.59
C LYS A 286 -0.09 -15.72 52.08
N ILE A 287 -0.96 -14.72 51.92
CA ILE A 287 -2.30 -14.85 51.35
C ILE A 287 -2.18 -14.79 49.82
N PRO A 288 -2.93 -15.61 49.05
CA PRO A 288 -2.92 -15.54 47.59
C PRO A 288 -3.32 -14.15 47.09
N LEU A 289 -2.55 -13.62 46.12
CA LEU A 289 -2.77 -12.28 45.58
C LEU A 289 -4.11 -12.19 44.83
N PRO A 290 -4.82 -11.05 44.91
CA PRO A 290 -6.06 -10.81 44.18
C PRO A 290 -5.78 -10.48 42.71
N TYR A 291 -5.28 -11.45 41.93
CA TYR A 291 -4.86 -11.24 40.54
C TYR A 291 -5.96 -10.64 39.65
N PHE A 292 -7.23 -10.87 39.97
CA PHE A 292 -8.36 -10.27 39.25
C PHE A 292 -8.43 -8.75 39.44
N LEU A 293 -8.25 -8.26 40.66
CA LEU A 293 -8.20 -6.82 40.92
C LEU A 293 -6.99 -6.21 40.22
N ILE A 294 -5.81 -6.82 40.34
CA ILE A 294 -4.59 -6.37 39.65
C ILE A 294 -4.83 -6.28 38.14
N PHE A 295 -5.43 -7.32 37.55
CA PHE A 295 -5.74 -7.38 36.12
C PHE A 295 -6.68 -6.24 35.68
N LEU A 296 -7.74 -5.95 36.44
CA LEU A 296 -8.66 -4.84 36.15
C LEU A 296 -7.98 -3.48 36.20
N PHE A 297 -7.13 -3.23 37.21
CA PHE A 297 -6.35 -1.99 37.31
C PHE A 297 -5.40 -1.83 36.11
N LEU A 298 -4.68 -2.89 35.73
CA LEU A 298 -3.81 -2.88 34.55
C LEU A 298 -4.58 -2.63 33.25
N LEU A 299 -5.77 -3.20 33.10
CA LEU A 299 -6.64 -2.96 31.95
C LEU A 299 -7.09 -1.48 31.89
N GLY A 300 -7.44 -0.90 33.04
CA GLY A 300 -7.77 0.53 33.15
C GLY A 300 -6.61 1.44 32.74
N PHE A 301 -5.40 1.18 33.22
CA PHE A 301 -4.20 1.90 32.78
C PHE A 301 -3.98 1.79 31.27
N LEU A 302 -4.15 0.59 30.72
CA LEU A 302 -4.00 0.35 29.29
C LEU A 302 -5.05 1.11 28.47
N ALA A 303 -6.30 1.17 28.94
CA ALA A 303 -7.37 1.90 28.28
C ALA A 303 -7.10 3.42 28.25
N CYS A 304 -6.66 4.01 29.37
CA CYS A 304 -6.24 5.41 29.42
C CYS A 304 -5.06 5.67 28.46
N LEU A 305 -4.07 4.78 28.43
CA LEU A 305 -2.93 4.88 27.52
C LEU A 305 -3.38 4.84 26.06
N TRP A 306 -4.27 3.92 25.69
CA TRP A 306 -4.81 3.82 24.33
C TRP A 306 -5.61 5.06 23.92
N GLY A 307 -6.46 5.56 24.81
CA GLY A 307 -7.20 6.80 24.56
C GLY A 307 -6.27 7.98 24.30
N TRP A 308 -5.18 8.08 25.07
CA TRP A 308 -4.15 9.10 24.84
C TRP A 308 -3.47 8.97 23.48
N ILE A 309 -3.03 7.76 23.13
CA ILE A 309 -2.32 7.51 21.87
C ILE A 309 -3.21 7.80 20.68
N ALA A 310 -4.47 7.39 20.72
CA ALA A 310 -5.43 7.65 19.65
C ALA A 310 -5.60 9.16 19.44
N PHE A 311 -5.80 9.91 20.53
CA PHE A 311 -5.89 11.37 20.46
C PHE A 311 -4.62 12.02 19.92
N TYR A 312 -3.45 11.68 20.50
CA TYR A 312 -2.15 12.22 20.08
C TYR A 312 -1.87 11.97 18.60
N THR A 313 -2.09 10.73 18.16
CA THR A 313 -1.85 10.31 16.77
C THR A 313 -2.76 11.08 15.82
N SER A 314 -4.06 11.17 16.14
CA SER A 314 -5.02 11.92 15.34
C SER A 314 -4.68 13.42 15.26
N ALA A 315 -4.32 14.04 16.38
CA ALA A 315 -3.98 15.45 16.44
C ALA A 315 -2.72 15.79 15.61
N ILE A 316 -1.69 14.93 15.66
CA ILE A 316 -0.48 15.12 14.85
C ILE A 316 -0.73 14.82 13.37
N GLU A 317 -1.45 13.76 13.05
CA GLU A 317 -1.80 13.44 11.66
C GLU A 317 -2.57 14.57 10.99
N THR A 318 -3.51 15.17 11.72
CA THR A 318 -4.30 16.30 11.21
C THR A 318 -3.39 17.50 10.89
N TYR A 319 -2.45 17.81 11.77
CA TYR A 319 -1.46 18.87 11.55
C TYR A 319 -0.51 18.55 10.38
N ALA A 320 0.06 17.34 10.38
CA ALA A 320 1.02 16.90 9.37
C ALA A 320 0.40 16.85 7.98
N ASN A 321 -0.79 16.25 7.83
CA ASN A 321 -1.48 16.13 6.56
C ASN A 321 -1.87 17.50 6.01
N GLY A 322 -2.41 18.39 6.86
CA GLY A 322 -2.76 19.75 6.47
C GLY A 322 -1.54 20.56 6.02
N PHE A 323 -0.39 20.35 6.67
CA PHE A 323 0.87 20.97 6.26
C PHE A 323 1.34 20.41 4.90
N LYS A 324 1.40 19.08 4.73
CA LYS A 324 1.85 18.44 3.48
C LYS A 324 1.00 18.86 2.29
N SER A 325 -0.33 18.82 2.42
CA SER A 325 -1.26 19.16 1.33
C SER A 325 -1.21 20.65 0.96
N LYS A 326 -1.03 21.55 1.93
CA LYS A 326 -1.00 23.00 1.66
C LYS A 326 0.37 23.49 1.21
N ILE A 327 1.46 22.95 1.77
CA ILE A 327 2.81 23.49 1.60
C ILE A 327 3.61 22.71 0.58
N ILE A 328 3.77 21.39 0.76
CA ILE A 328 4.65 20.59 -0.11
C ILE A 328 4.10 20.56 -1.53
N GLN A 329 2.78 20.42 -1.68
CA GLN A 329 2.15 20.48 -2.99
C GLN A 329 2.40 21.82 -3.70
N LYS A 330 2.27 22.96 -3.01
CA LYS A 330 2.57 24.28 -3.58
C LYS A 330 4.05 24.47 -3.91
N ILE A 331 4.97 23.90 -3.12
CA ILE A 331 6.40 23.89 -3.44
C ILE A 331 6.64 23.05 -4.70
N PHE A 332 6.02 21.88 -4.82
CA PHE A 332 6.09 21.05 -6.01
C PHE A 332 5.53 21.79 -7.24
N ASP A 333 4.36 22.40 -7.14
CA ASP A 333 3.74 23.16 -8.24
C ASP A 333 4.61 24.35 -8.68
N PHE A 334 5.27 25.02 -7.73
CA PHE A 334 6.25 26.06 -8.03
C PHE A 334 7.45 25.53 -8.84
N ILE A 335 7.88 24.30 -8.56
CA ILE A 335 9.02 23.65 -9.24
C ILE A 335 8.60 23.06 -10.60
N ASN A 336 7.40 22.49 -10.71
CA ASN A 336 6.90 21.76 -11.87
C ASN A 336 6.34 22.69 -12.96
N THR A 337 7.14 23.62 -13.46
CA THR A 337 6.69 24.63 -14.43
C THR A 337 6.24 24.07 -15.77
N ASN A 338 6.74 22.90 -16.15
CA ASN A 338 6.54 22.32 -17.49
C ASN A 338 5.47 21.22 -17.48
N GLU A 339 4.81 21.00 -16.33
CA GLU A 339 3.78 19.96 -16.11
C GLU A 339 4.23 18.54 -16.51
N SER A 340 5.53 18.29 -16.59
CA SER A 340 6.11 17.01 -17.01
C SER A 340 6.25 16.00 -15.86
N LEU A 341 6.00 16.46 -14.63
CA LEU A 341 6.05 15.69 -13.40
C LEU A 341 4.67 15.57 -12.76
N SER A 342 4.49 14.50 -12.02
CA SER A 342 3.34 14.22 -11.18
C SER A 342 3.79 14.01 -9.74
N TYR A 343 2.94 14.39 -8.79
CA TYR A 343 3.20 14.31 -7.37
C TYR A 343 2.06 13.57 -6.67
N SER A 344 2.41 12.72 -5.70
CA SER A 344 1.47 12.08 -4.78
C SER A 344 2.08 12.03 -3.38
N SER A 345 1.41 12.63 -2.40
CA SER A 345 1.86 12.59 -1.00
C SER A 345 1.73 11.17 -0.40
N TYR A 346 0.85 10.32 -0.95
CA TYR A 346 0.63 8.95 -0.49
C TYR A 346 0.87 7.92 -1.59
N ALA A 347 1.35 6.74 -1.19
CA ALA A 347 1.52 5.58 -2.06
C ALA A 347 0.40 4.55 -1.85
N SER A 348 -0.16 4.01 -2.93
CA SER A 348 -1.06 2.85 -2.86
C SER A 348 -0.30 1.58 -2.47
N GLU A 349 -1.02 0.50 -2.11
CA GLU A 349 -0.40 -0.81 -1.83
C GLU A 349 0.41 -1.31 -3.04
N ALA A 350 -0.11 -1.13 -4.26
CA ALA A 350 0.58 -1.46 -5.50
C ALA A 350 1.83 -0.59 -5.74
N ASP A 351 1.80 0.69 -5.34
CA ASP A 351 2.99 1.56 -5.44
C ASP A 351 4.08 1.12 -4.47
N ASN A 352 3.70 0.77 -3.24
CA ASN A 352 4.61 0.22 -2.25
C ASN A 352 5.27 -1.07 -2.78
N GLU A 353 4.49 -2.03 -3.29
CA GLU A 353 5.04 -3.29 -3.83
C GLU A 353 6.00 -3.05 -5.01
N TYR A 354 5.65 -2.13 -5.90
CA TYR A 354 6.50 -1.73 -7.02
C TYR A 354 7.83 -1.12 -6.56
N THR A 355 7.79 -0.18 -5.63
CA THR A 355 8.98 0.49 -5.10
C THR A 355 9.83 -0.47 -4.26
N LEU A 356 9.22 -1.36 -3.48
CA LEU A 356 9.93 -2.42 -2.77
C LEU A 356 10.65 -3.37 -3.74
N SER A 357 9.97 -3.75 -4.82
CA SER A 357 10.56 -4.58 -5.87
C SER A 357 11.75 -3.89 -6.54
N ALA A 358 11.63 -2.59 -6.83
CA ALA A 358 12.73 -1.78 -7.37
C ALA A 358 13.89 -1.65 -6.37
N PHE A 359 13.60 -1.44 -5.09
CA PHE A 359 14.59 -1.37 -4.02
C PHE A 359 15.34 -2.70 -3.87
N ILE A 360 14.65 -3.84 -3.83
CA ILE A 360 15.28 -5.17 -3.78
C ILE A 360 16.12 -5.41 -5.05
N ARG A 361 15.57 -5.08 -6.23
CA ARG A 361 16.26 -5.21 -7.52
C ARG A 361 17.52 -4.34 -7.61
N SER A 362 17.54 -3.19 -6.95
CA SER A 362 18.72 -2.32 -6.89
C SER A 362 19.92 -3.04 -6.26
N GLN A 363 19.69 -4.00 -5.36
CA GLN A 363 20.73 -4.75 -4.65
C GLN A 363 21.72 -3.86 -3.89
N ILE A 364 21.39 -2.59 -3.64
CA ILE A 364 22.22 -1.65 -2.89
C ILE A 364 22.46 -2.14 -1.46
N PHE A 365 21.42 -2.73 -0.85
CA PHE A 365 21.43 -3.20 0.54
C PHE A 365 21.30 -4.73 0.59
N PRO A 366 22.39 -5.48 0.32
CA PRO A 366 22.39 -6.92 0.45
C PRO A 366 22.28 -7.27 1.93
N THR A 367 21.09 -7.71 2.34
CA THR A 367 20.78 -8.14 3.70
C THR A 367 20.48 -9.63 3.69
N LEU A 368 20.85 -10.33 4.77
CA LEU A 368 20.61 -11.78 4.89
C LEU A 368 19.12 -12.13 4.78
N LEU A 369 18.26 -11.24 5.28
CA LEU A 369 16.81 -11.28 5.10
C LEU A 369 16.40 -10.15 4.17
N LYS A 370 15.74 -10.48 3.05
CA LYS A 370 15.20 -9.47 2.14
C LYS A 370 14.13 -8.63 2.84
N PRO A 371 14.10 -7.31 2.61
CA PRO A 371 13.02 -6.48 3.11
C PRO A 371 11.70 -6.97 2.51
N ASN A 372 10.67 -7.05 3.34
CA ASN A 372 9.32 -7.49 2.97
C ASN A 372 8.27 -6.42 3.28
N ARG A 373 8.70 -5.24 3.74
CA ARG A 373 7.85 -4.11 4.07
C ARG A 373 8.49 -2.80 3.62
N ILE A 374 7.66 -1.89 3.12
CA ILE A 374 8.05 -0.53 2.78
C ILE A 374 6.96 0.44 3.25
N GLN A 375 7.39 1.62 3.67
CA GLN A 375 6.56 2.82 3.79
C GLN A 375 7.09 3.83 2.79
N GLN A 376 6.19 4.41 1.99
CA GLN A 376 6.53 5.33 0.92
C GLN A 376 5.68 6.59 1.05
N GLU A 377 6.33 7.74 1.00
CA GLU A 377 5.71 9.07 1.07
C GLU A 377 6.33 9.99 0.02
N GLU A 378 5.63 11.07 -0.33
CA GLU A 378 6.16 12.15 -1.17
C GLU A 378 6.74 11.67 -2.52
N CYS A 379 5.88 11.04 -3.32
CA CYS A 379 6.23 10.40 -4.57
C CYS A 379 6.23 11.43 -5.70
N ILE A 380 7.36 11.59 -6.39
CA ILE A 380 7.48 12.43 -7.59
C ILE A 380 7.93 11.57 -8.75
N PHE A 381 7.22 11.64 -9.86
CA PHE A 381 7.50 10.82 -11.03
C PHE A 381 7.10 11.53 -12.33
N GLY A 382 7.75 11.19 -13.43
CA GLY A 382 7.47 11.79 -14.72
C GLY A 382 8.71 11.85 -15.59
N GLN A 383 8.86 12.93 -16.34
CA GLN A 383 10.02 13.14 -17.19
C GLN A 383 10.75 14.43 -16.88
N VAL A 384 12.08 14.33 -16.83
CA VAL A 384 13.01 15.46 -16.83
C VAL A 384 13.89 15.30 -18.07
N ASN A 385 13.88 16.30 -18.96
CA ASN A 385 14.65 16.28 -20.21
C ASN A 385 14.50 14.94 -20.96
N GLN A 386 13.25 14.51 -21.20
CA GLN A 386 12.86 13.25 -21.84
C GLN A 386 13.27 11.96 -21.11
N THR A 387 13.97 12.04 -19.98
CA THR A 387 14.38 10.89 -19.18
C THR A 387 13.27 10.54 -18.17
N PRO A 388 12.66 9.35 -18.25
CA PRO A 388 11.73 8.87 -17.24
C PRO A 388 12.45 8.70 -15.90
N MET A 389 11.89 9.28 -14.85
CA MET A 389 12.44 9.14 -13.50
C MET A 389 11.33 9.10 -12.45
N PHE A 390 11.67 8.52 -11.31
CA PHE A 390 10.83 8.41 -10.13
C PHE A 390 11.72 8.59 -8.90
N PHE A 391 11.22 9.32 -7.92
CA PHE A 391 11.76 9.23 -6.57
C PHE A 391 10.69 9.40 -5.50
N SER A 392 11.00 8.92 -4.31
CA SER A 392 10.14 9.04 -3.13
C SER A 392 10.96 8.98 -1.85
N GLU A 393 10.39 9.47 -0.76
CA GLU A 393 10.86 9.15 0.57
C GLU A 393 10.40 7.73 0.92
N ILE A 394 11.33 6.86 1.34
CA ILE A 394 11.02 5.48 1.70
C ILE A 394 11.63 5.08 3.04
N CYS A 395 10.93 4.21 3.75
CA CYS A 395 11.46 3.44 4.88
C CYS A 395 11.22 1.95 4.58
N THR A 396 12.30 1.17 4.45
CA THR A 396 12.24 -0.27 4.18
C THR A 396 12.63 -1.05 5.42
N GLU A 397 11.90 -2.14 5.67
CA GLU A 397 12.01 -2.91 6.89
C GLU A 397 11.97 -4.41 6.60
N VAL A 398 12.67 -5.19 7.43
CA VAL A 398 12.45 -6.63 7.57
C VAL A 398 11.47 -6.85 8.71
N GLU A 399 10.30 -7.37 8.40
CA GLU A 399 9.26 -7.75 9.35
C GLU A 399 9.28 -9.27 9.57
N LEU A 400 9.49 -9.69 10.82
CA LEU A 400 9.43 -11.07 11.26
C LEU A 400 8.14 -11.31 12.03
N GLN A 401 7.34 -12.29 11.62
CA GLN A 401 6.06 -12.62 12.27
C GLN A 401 6.23 -13.67 13.38
N HIS A 402 5.70 -13.36 14.57
CA HIS A 402 5.71 -14.20 15.76
C HIS A 402 4.37 -14.90 15.94
N ARG A 403 4.15 -16.02 15.22
CA ARG A 403 2.87 -16.76 15.27
C ARG A 403 2.53 -17.31 16.66
N TRP A 404 3.53 -17.55 17.51
CA TRP A 404 3.37 -18.09 18.87
C TRP A 404 2.65 -17.14 19.83
N ILE A 405 2.66 -15.83 19.56
CA ILE A 405 2.03 -14.83 20.42
C ILE A 405 0.51 -15.05 20.55
N LYS A 406 -0.12 -15.65 19.53
CA LYS A 406 -1.55 -15.99 19.51
C LYS A 406 -1.94 -16.94 20.65
N TYR A 407 -1.00 -17.73 21.15
CA TYR A 407 -1.21 -18.64 22.28
C TYR A 407 -0.94 -18.01 23.65
N LEU A 408 -0.66 -16.71 23.72
CA LEU A 408 -0.41 -16.01 25.00
C LEU A 408 -1.40 -14.88 25.25
N THR A 409 -2.21 -14.51 24.26
CA THR A 409 -3.19 -13.43 24.39
C THR A 409 -4.53 -13.92 24.92
N PHE A 410 -4.99 -13.30 26.00
CA PHE A 410 -6.26 -13.58 26.65
C PHE A 410 -7.46 -13.55 25.68
N SER A 411 -7.51 -12.56 24.77
CA SER A 411 -8.59 -12.45 23.78
C SER A 411 -8.68 -13.66 22.86
N GLN A 412 -7.54 -14.18 22.42
CA GLN A 412 -7.46 -15.35 21.55
C GLN A 412 -7.81 -16.63 22.30
N HIS A 413 -7.35 -16.75 23.56
CA HIS A 413 -7.72 -17.86 24.45
C HIS A 413 -9.22 -17.92 24.67
N LEU A 414 -9.87 -16.78 24.96
CA LEU A 414 -11.32 -16.73 25.15
C LEU A 414 -12.08 -17.16 23.89
N LYS A 415 -11.63 -16.70 22.73
CA LYS A 415 -12.21 -17.08 21.42
C LYS A 415 -12.08 -18.58 21.15
N THR A 416 -10.91 -19.15 21.45
CA THR A 416 -10.62 -20.58 21.27
C THR A 416 -11.44 -21.44 22.22
N LEU A 417 -11.50 -21.06 23.51
CA LEU A 417 -12.30 -21.75 24.53
C LEU A 417 -13.80 -21.66 24.27
N GLY A 418 -14.28 -20.55 23.70
CA GLY A 418 -15.69 -20.39 23.32
C GLY A 418 -16.08 -21.19 22.07
N SER A 419 -15.11 -21.52 21.19
CA SER A 419 -15.35 -22.37 20.01
C SER A 419 -15.30 -23.87 20.31
N MET A 420 -14.62 -24.28 21.38
CA MET A 420 -14.73 -25.64 21.91
C MET A 420 -15.98 -25.70 22.81
N MET A 421 -16.78 -26.77 22.77
CA MET A 421 -17.94 -26.98 23.67
C MET A 421 -17.51 -27.18 25.14
N VAL A 422 -16.78 -26.23 25.71
CA VAL A 422 -16.26 -26.27 27.08
C VAL A 422 -17.32 -25.67 28.02
N PRO A 423 -17.69 -26.35 29.11
CA PRO A 423 -18.63 -25.80 30.09
C PRO A 423 -18.14 -24.47 30.69
N PRO A 424 -19.03 -23.48 30.93
CA PRO A 424 -18.65 -22.16 31.43
C PRO A 424 -17.84 -22.16 32.74
N PHE A 425 -18.07 -23.15 33.62
CA PHE A 425 -17.34 -23.26 34.88
C PHE A 425 -15.86 -23.63 34.67
N VAL A 426 -15.57 -24.48 33.68
CA VAL A 426 -14.19 -24.87 33.31
C VAL A 426 -13.45 -23.66 32.72
N ILE A 427 -14.13 -22.87 31.88
CA ILE A 427 -13.56 -21.62 31.34
C ILE A 427 -13.19 -20.65 32.46
N ARG A 428 -14.05 -20.47 33.47
CA ARG A 428 -13.77 -19.63 34.64
C ARG A 428 -12.58 -20.14 35.46
N MET A 429 -12.46 -21.46 35.63
CA MET A 429 -11.34 -22.07 36.34
C MET A 429 -10.00 -21.88 35.60
N ILE A 430 -9.98 -22.16 34.29
CA ILE A 430 -8.80 -21.94 33.42
C ILE A 430 -8.41 -20.45 33.45
N PHE A 431 -9.39 -19.56 33.35
CA PHE A 431 -9.16 -18.12 33.39
C PHE A 431 -8.54 -17.68 34.72
N GLY A 432 -9.09 -18.12 35.86
CA GLY A 432 -8.53 -17.84 37.18
C GLY A 432 -7.09 -18.32 37.32
N PHE A 433 -6.78 -19.50 36.79
CA PHE A 433 -5.43 -20.06 36.81
C PHE A 433 -4.43 -19.28 35.94
N LEU A 434 -4.84 -18.80 34.76
CA LEU A 434 -3.99 -18.04 33.84
C LEU A 434 -3.91 -16.54 34.17
N LEU A 435 -4.74 -16.05 35.09
CA LEU A 435 -4.82 -14.65 35.47
C LEU A 435 -3.48 -14.02 35.91
N PRO A 436 -2.61 -14.69 36.69
CA PRO A 436 -1.27 -14.19 37.01
C PRO A 436 -0.42 -13.96 35.75
N LEU A 437 -0.46 -14.91 34.81
CA LEU A 437 0.27 -14.82 33.55
C LEU A 437 -0.22 -13.61 32.72
N TYR A 438 -1.53 -13.42 32.61
CA TYR A 438 -2.09 -12.27 31.88
C TYR A 438 -1.73 -10.93 32.52
N SER A 439 -1.76 -10.85 33.84
CA SER A 439 -1.32 -9.65 34.57
C SER A 439 0.16 -9.35 34.31
N ILE A 440 1.04 -10.36 34.33
CA ILE A 440 2.46 -10.20 34.00
C ILE A 440 2.63 -9.70 32.55
N LEU A 441 1.91 -10.29 31.59
CA LEU A 441 1.96 -9.86 30.19
C LEU A 441 1.48 -8.41 30.00
N LEU A 442 0.45 -7.97 30.72
CA LEU A 442 0.01 -6.57 30.70
C LEU A 442 1.06 -5.62 31.25
N VAL A 443 1.75 -5.99 32.34
CA VAL A 443 2.86 -5.20 32.89
C VAL A 443 4.00 -5.07 31.87
N ILE A 444 4.38 -6.17 31.20
CA ILE A 444 5.40 -6.14 30.14
C ILE A 444 4.99 -5.20 29.01
N LYS A 445 3.71 -5.21 28.60
CA LYS A 445 3.20 -4.28 27.58
C LYS A 445 3.35 -2.83 28.03
N LEU A 446 2.96 -2.49 29.25
CA LEU A 446 3.11 -1.13 29.77
C LEU A 446 4.58 -0.69 29.82
N ILE A 447 5.49 -1.55 30.29
CA ILE A 447 6.94 -1.28 30.37
C ILE A 447 7.54 -1.03 28.98
N LYS A 448 7.10 -1.75 27.94
CA LYS A 448 7.58 -1.53 26.56
C LYS A 448 6.94 -0.30 25.91
N SER A 449 5.64 -0.07 26.16
CA SER A 449 4.88 1.00 25.51
C SER A 449 5.28 2.39 25.97
N ILE A 450 5.46 2.59 27.29
CA ILE A 450 5.70 3.94 27.85
C ILE A 450 6.98 4.57 27.28
N PRO A 451 8.16 3.91 27.25
CA PRO A 451 9.38 4.51 26.68
C PRO A 451 9.23 4.84 25.19
N TYR A 452 8.63 3.95 24.41
CA TYR A 452 8.42 4.16 22.98
C TYR A 452 7.56 5.41 22.71
N ILE A 453 6.42 5.51 23.39
CA ILE A 453 5.49 6.64 23.28
C ILE A 453 6.20 7.92 23.72
N PHE A 454 6.82 7.90 24.90
CA PHE A 454 7.44 9.07 25.49
C PHE A 454 8.54 9.66 24.59
N ILE A 455 9.41 8.81 24.01
CA ILE A 455 10.46 9.26 23.09
C ILE A 455 9.87 9.90 21.82
N ARG A 456 8.80 9.32 21.26
CA ARG A 456 8.11 9.89 20.08
C ARG A 456 7.46 11.23 20.41
N ILE A 457 6.78 11.32 21.56
CA ILE A 457 6.13 12.54 22.04
C ILE A 457 7.14 13.64 22.28
N LEU A 458 8.25 13.37 22.98
CA LEU A 458 9.31 14.34 23.22
C LEU A 458 9.94 14.88 21.94
N ARG A 459 9.97 14.08 20.88
CA ARG A 459 10.48 14.50 19.57
C ARG A 459 9.42 15.14 18.67
N GLY A 460 8.16 15.20 19.11
CA GLY A 460 7.04 15.72 18.34
C GLY A 460 6.78 14.90 17.07
N LYS A 461 7.10 13.60 17.10
CA LYS A 461 6.97 12.70 15.95
C LYS A 461 5.64 11.93 16.01
N ARG A 462 5.04 11.72 14.85
CA ARG A 462 3.88 10.84 14.70
C ARG A 462 4.16 9.45 15.28
N ILE A 463 3.16 8.90 15.97
CA ILE A 463 3.14 7.51 16.40
C ILE A 463 2.36 6.72 15.35
N SER A 464 3.02 5.78 14.67
CA SER A 464 2.29 4.86 13.79
C SER A 464 1.48 3.89 14.66
N TYR A 465 0.15 4.05 14.65
CA TYR A 465 -0.77 3.19 15.40
C TYR A 465 -0.52 1.70 15.11
N ARG A 466 -0.37 1.38 13.82
CA ARG A 466 -0.14 0.00 13.37
C ARG A 466 1.16 -0.58 13.90
N HIS A 467 2.26 0.18 13.87
CA HIS A 467 3.53 -0.27 14.46
C HIS A 467 3.46 -0.40 15.97
N PHE A 468 2.84 0.56 16.65
CA PHE A 468 2.65 0.48 18.09
C PHE A 468 1.83 -0.75 18.49
N ASP A 469 0.72 -1.03 17.79
CA ASP A 469 -0.14 -2.16 18.08
C ASP A 469 0.53 -3.51 17.79
N GLU A 470 1.03 -3.71 16.57
CA GLU A 470 1.54 -5.01 16.12
C GLU A 470 2.86 -5.38 16.83
N GLU A 471 3.78 -4.44 17.01
CA GLU A 471 5.13 -4.73 17.51
C GLU A 471 5.29 -4.51 19.02
N ILE A 472 4.75 -3.41 19.56
CA ILE A 472 4.96 -3.07 20.97
C ILE A 472 3.89 -3.71 21.86
N MET A 473 2.63 -3.60 21.46
CA MET A 473 1.49 -4.06 22.26
C MET A 473 1.20 -5.55 22.10
N LYS A 474 1.22 -6.04 20.86
CA LYS A 474 0.90 -7.43 20.56
C LYS A 474 2.14 -8.31 20.47
N ASN A 475 3.32 -7.76 20.15
CA ASN A 475 4.53 -8.51 19.80
C ASN A 475 4.26 -9.56 18.70
N GLU A 476 3.30 -9.29 17.82
CA GLU A 476 2.99 -10.15 16.66
C GLU A 476 4.07 -10.09 15.61
N VAL A 477 4.82 -8.99 15.57
CA VAL A 477 5.90 -8.78 14.63
C VAL A 477 7.12 -8.17 15.32
N SER A 478 8.29 -8.34 14.72
CA SER A 478 9.48 -7.54 15.02
C SER A 478 10.02 -6.96 13.72
N ARG A 479 10.34 -5.66 13.76
CA ARG A 479 10.79 -4.93 12.58
C ARG A 479 12.21 -4.44 12.77
N ARG A 480 12.97 -4.52 11.69
CA ARG A 480 14.29 -3.92 11.61
C ARG A 480 14.38 -3.06 10.37
N THR A 481 14.64 -1.77 10.55
CA THR A 481 14.89 -0.86 9.44
C THR A 481 16.14 -1.26 8.66
N VAL A 482 16.00 -1.38 7.35
CA VAL A 482 17.09 -1.67 6.40
C VAL A 482 17.62 -0.38 5.81
N PHE A 483 16.72 0.52 5.40
CA PHE A 483 17.04 1.81 4.81
C PHE A 483 15.93 2.82 5.09
N LYS A 484 16.31 4.08 5.33
CA LYS A 484 15.40 5.21 5.43
C LYS A 484 16.00 6.42 4.71
N GLY A 485 15.22 7.04 3.83
CA GLY A 485 15.63 8.24 3.11
C GLY A 485 15.07 8.32 1.70
N LEU A 486 15.76 9.05 0.81
CA LEU A 486 15.31 9.25 -0.56
C LEU A 486 15.77 8.11 -1.46
N PHE A 487 14.86 7.55 -2.23
CA PHE A 487 15.14 6.53 -3.24
C PHE A 487 14.73 7.01 -4.62
N PHE A 488 15.68 6.98 -5.55
CA PHE A 488 15.56 7.42 -6.93
C PHE A 488 15.75 6.25 -7.88
N GLN A 489 15.00 6.24 -8.97
CA GLN A 489 15.23 5.39 -10.11
C GLN A 489 15.03 6.17 -11.41
N ALA A 490 15.84 5.87 -12.41
CA ALA A 490 15.68 6.37 -13.76
C ALA A 490 16.24 5.38 -14.78
N ASP A 491 15.87 5.59 -16.04
CA ASP A 491 16.48 4.89 -17.16
C ASP A 491 17.96 5.27 -17.29
N PHE A 492 18.80 4.27 -17.57
CA PHE A 492 20.21 4.42 -17.86
C PHE A 492 20.48 4.00 -19.29
N ASN A 493 20.92 4.96 -20.12
CA ASN A 493 21.08 4.83 -21.57
C ASN A 493 22.24 3.93 -22.04
N LYS A 494 22.77 3.06 -21.18
CA LYS A 494 23.73 2.02 -21.56
C LYS A 494 23.08 0.65 -21.39
N LYS A 495 23.35 -0.27 -22.33
CA LYS A 495 23.02 -1.69 -22.14
C LYS A 495 24.04 -2.27 -21.18
N ILE A 496 23.59 -2.68 -20.00
CA ILE A 496 24.44 -3.32 -18.99
C ILE A 496 23.99 -4.77 -18.83
N SER A 497 24.94 -5.70 -18.87
CA SER A 497 24.69 -7.13 -18.66
C SER A 497 25.02 -7.56 -17.23
N ALA A 498 26.09 -7.01 -16.65
CA ALA A 498 26.55 -7.28 -15.29
C ALA A 498 26.19 -6.17 -14.30
N ARG A 499 25.95 -6.53 -13.03
CA ARG A 499 25.66 -5.56 -11.97
C ARG A 499 26.91 -4.73 -11.64
N THR A 500 26.73 -3.43 -11.40
CA THR A 500 27.76 -2.54 -10.82
C THR A 500 27.15 -1.72 -9.68
N ILE A 501 27.68 -1.85 -8.47
CA ILE A 501 27.23 -1.15 -7.26
C ILE A 501 28.34 -0.23 -6.77
N VAL A 502 27.96 1.02 -6.47
CA VAL A 502 28.83 2.02 -5.85
C VAL A 502 28.29 2.29 -4.45
N LEU A 503 29.09 1.96 -3.44
CA LEU A 503 28.75 2.17 -2.03
C LEU A 503 29.62 3.29 -1.44
N PRO A 504 29.15 4.01 -0.41
CA PRO A 504 29.98 4.94 0.34
C PRO A 504 31.22 4.24 0.92
N ASN A 505 32.38 4.88 0.83
CA ASN A 505 33.59 4.41 1.47
C ASN A 505 33.56 4.78 2.97
N LEU A 506 32.97 3.90 3.80
CA LEU A 506 32.97 4.04 5.25
C LEU A 506 34.16 3.26 5.82
N LEU A 507 35.27 3.97 6.04
CA LEU A 507 36.57 3.43 6.43
C LEU A 507 36.58 2.54 7.70
N ASN A 508 35.49 2.41 8.47
CA ASN A 508 35.48 1.63 9.72
C ASN A 508 34.22 0.80 10.05
N THR A 509 33.13 0.81 9.28
CA THR A 509 31.88 0.13 9.70
C THR A 509 31.01 -0.31 8.52
N ASN A 510 31.59 -0.91 7.48
CA ASN A 510 30.79 -1.42 6.38
C ASN A 510 30.13 -2.77 6.74
N ILE A 511 29.13 -2.74 7.63
CA ILE A 511 28.20 -3.86 7.85
C ILE A 511 27.50 -4.29 6.54
N HIS A 512 27.35 -3.38 5.57
CA HIS A 512 26.81 -3.67 4.23
C HIS A 512 27.85 -4.27 3.25
N ALA A 513 29.15 -4.05 3.47
CA ALA A 513 30.19 -4.74 2.68
C ALA A 513 30.45 -6.17 3.18
N LEU A 514 30.04 -6.49 4.41
CA LEU A 514 30.25 -7.82 5.00
C LEU A 514 29.56 -8.94 4.21
N HIS A 515 28.52 -8.61 3.43
CA HIS A 515 27.80 -9.53 2.55
C HIS A 515 28.19 -9.43 1.06
N GLN A 516 29.08 -8.51 0.69
CA GLN A 516 29.58 -8.45 -0.69
C GLN A 516 30.90 -9.22 -0.79
N ASN A 517 30.95 -10.21 -1.68
CA ASN A 517 32.17 -10.99 -1.92
C ASN A 517 33.32 -10.06 -2.27
N LYS A 518 34.43 -10.16 -1.53
CA LYS A 518 35.66 -9.38 -1.78
C LYS A 518 36.19 -9.57 -3.22
N GLU A 519 35.86 -10.69 -3.86
CA GLU A 519 36.22 -11.01 -5.24
C GLU A 519 35.56 -10.09 -6.28
N ASN A 520 34.40 -9.50 -5.95
CA ASN A 520 33.69 -8.57 -6.84
C ASN A 520 34.17 -7.12 -6.69
N LEU A 521 35.18 -6.86 -5.84
CA LEU A 521 35.71 -5.52 -5.63
C LEU A 521 36.41 -5.02 -6.90
N VAL A 522 35.96 -3.88 -7.43
CA VAL A 522 36.55 -3.23 -8.61
C VAL A 522 37.41 -2.07 -8.15
N LYS A 523 38.74 -2.21 -8.30
CA LYS A 523 39.67 -1.11 -8.05
C LYS A 523 39.70 -0.14 -9.23
N LEU A 524 39.49 1.13 -8.95
CA LEU A 524 39.50 2.23 -9.92
C LEU A 524 40.70 3.15 -9.63
N GLU A 525 41.21 3.80 -10.66
CA GLU A 525 42.43 4.64 -10.59
C GLU A 525 42.15 6.10 -10.20
N ASP A 526 40.88 6.49 -10.09
CA ASP A 526 40.49 7.86 -9.71
C ASP A 526 40.61 8.04 -8.17
N PRO A 527 41.57 8.85 -7.69
CA PRO A 527 41.83 8.98 -6.25
C PRO A 527 40.71 9.76 -5.53
N GLU A 528 40.09 10.73 -6.20
CA GLU A 528 39.03 11.55 -5.63
C GLU A 528 37.74 10.74 -5.48
N PHE A 529 37.42 9.92 -6.48
CA PHE A 529 36.29 8.99 -6.42
C PHE A 529 36.51 7.93 -5.32
N SER A 530 37.71 7.35 -5.25
CA SER A 530 38.06 6.31 -4.27
C SER A 530 38.05 6.81 -2.82
N GLN A 531 38.25 8.11 -2.60
CA GLN A 531 38.08 8.74 -1.28
C GLN A 531 36.64 8.59 -0.77
N TYR A 532 35.66 8.62 -1.68
CA TYR A 532 34.25 8.71 -1.33
C TYR A 532 33.48 7.41 -1.53
N PHE A 533 33.95 6.54 -2.41
CA PHE A 533 33.20 5.37 -2.85
C PHE A 533 34.04 4.09 -2.91
N THR A 534 33.35 2.96 -2.77
CA THR A 534 33.87 1.61 -3.00
C THR A 534 32.96 0.93 -4.03
N VAL A 535 33.56 0.26 -5.02
CA VAL A 535 32.82 -0.30 -6.16
C VAL A 535 32.88 -1.81 -6.15
N TYR A 536 31.72 -2.42 -6.37
CA TYR A 536 31.56 -3.84 -6.56
C TYR A 536 30.89 -4.10 -7.90
N GLY A 537 31.35 -5.10 -8.64
CA GLY A 537 30.74 -5.46 -9.91
C GLY A 537 30.97 -6.93 -10.24
N ASP A 538 30.00 -7.52 -10.94
CA ASP A 538 30.11 -8.94 -11.32
C ASP A 538 31.07 -9.12 -12.51
N ASN A 539 31.33 -8.05 -13.26
CA ASN A 539 32.32 -7.98 -14.33
C ASN A 539 33.16 -6.71 -14.20
N GLN A 540 34.47 -6.88 -13.98
CA GLN A 540 35.38 -5.75 -13.77
C GLN A 540 35.57 -4.85 -15.00
N VAL A 541 35.44 -5.39 -16.21
CA VAL A 541 35.59 -4.61 -17.46
C VAL A 541 34.34 -3.78 -17.68
N GLU A 542 33.17 -4.40 -17.57
CA GLU A 542 31.89 -3.72 -17.73
C GLU A 542 31.67 -2.65 -16.64
N ALA A 543 32.09 -2.91 -15.40
CA ALA A 543 32.04 -1.92 -14.32
C ALA A 543 32.83 -0.64 -14.66
N ARG A 544 34.01 -0.77 -15.28
CA ARG A 544 34.81 0.39 -15.76
C ARG A 544 34.17 1.09 -16.95
N TYR A 545 33.48 0.35 -17.81
CA TYR A 545 32.71 0.92 -18.92
C TYR A 545 31.47 1.70 -18.43
N VAL A 546 30.77 1.18 -17.43
CA VAL A 546 29.65 1.86 -16.76
C VAL A 546 30.17 3.13 -16.09
N LEU A 547 31.16 2.99 -15.21
CA LEU A 547 31.81 4.06 -14.44
C LEU A 547 32.92 4.75 -15.23
N SER A 548 32.54 5.37 -16.35
CA SER A 548 33.48 6.21 -17.09
C SER A 548 34.01 7.36 -16.22
N THR A 549 35.20 7.88 -16.54
CA THR A 549 35.82 9.00 -15.81
C THR A 549 34.85 10.17 -15.62
N ASN A 550 34.07 10.50 -16.66
CA ASN A 550 33.06 11.56 -16.60
C ASN A 550 31.95 11.26 -15.56
N LEU A 551 31.43 10.02 -15.53
CA LEU A 551 30.40 9.63 -14.58
C LEU A 551 30.95 9.59 -13.15
N MET A 552 32.18 9.12 -12.94
CA MET A 552 32.86 9.15 -11.64
C MET A 552 32.97 10.58 -11.10
N THR A 553 33.49 11.52 -11.91
CA THR A 553 33.58 12.94 -11.52
C THR A 553 32.21 13.53 -11.17
N LYS A 554 31.15 13.17 -11.91
CA LYS A 554 29.79 13.63 -11.63
C LYS A 554 29.22 13.05 -10.34
N LEU A 555 29.43 11.77 -10.08
CA LEU A 555 29.04 11.14 -8.82
C LEU A 555 29.74 11.80 -7.62
N VAL A 556 31.02 12.15 -7.75
CA VAL A 556 31.75 12.92 -6.74
C VAL A 556 31.13 14.30 -6.53
N LYS A 557 30.84 15.05 -7.61
CA LYS A 557 30.18 16.36 -7.52
C LYS A 557 28.80 16.26 -6.88
N PHE A 558 28.00 15.27 -7.29
CA PHE A 558 26.68 15.02 -6.72
C PHE A 558 26.78 14.68 -5.23
N ARG A 559 27.74 13.84 -4.81
CA ARG A 559 28.01 13.58 -3.39
C ARG A 559 28.38 14.83 -2.61
N LYS A 560 29.25 15.69 -3.15
CA LYS A 560 29.64 16.95 -2.51
C LYS A 560 28.45 17.91 -2.38
N LYS A 561 27.57 17.93 -3.38
CA LYS A 561 26.32 18.70 -3.40
C LYS A 561 25.33 18.19 -2.35
N ALA A 562 25.10 16.88 -2.28
CA ALA A 562 24.21 16.26 -1.31
C ALA A 562 24.74 16.35 0.14
N ARG A 563 26.06 16.36 0.34
CA ARG A 563 26.73 16.30 1.65
C ARG A 563 26.29 15.11 2.51
N LYS A 564 25.93 14.00 1.85
CA LYS A 564 25.42 12.78 2.46
C LYS A 564 26.08 11.56 1.84
N ASN A 565 25.90 10.42 2.50
CA ASN A 565 26.25 9.13 1.91
C ASN A 565 25.26 8.82 0.78
N ILE A 566 25.81 8.44 -0.37
CA ILE A 566 25.05 8.12 -1.57
C ILE A 566 25.41 6.70 -1.97
N TYR A 567 24.37 5.94 -2.27
CA TYR A 567 24.48 4.60 -2.77
C TYR A 567 23.95 4.58 -4.20
N VAL A 568 24.67 3.92 -5.11
CA VAL A 568 24.26 3.85 -6.51
C VAL A 568 24.33 2.41 -6.97
N SER A 569 23.35 1.98 -7.75
CA SER A 569 23.38 0.70 -8.44
C SER A 569 23.00 0.87 -9.89
N PHE A 570 23.82 0.26 -10.74
CA PHE A 570 23.60 0.13 -12.16
C PHE A 570 23.28 -1.33 -12.45
N LEU A 571 22.06 -1.58 -12.92
CA LEU A 571 21.61 -2.91 -13.25
C LEU A 571 20.72 -2.86 -14.50
N GLN A 572 21.10 -3.62 -15.52
CA GLN A 572 20.43 -3.67 -16.82
C GLN A 572 20.40 -2.29 -17.52
N ASN A 573 19.23 -1.65 -17.57
CA ASN A 573 19.03 -0.34 -18.17
C ASN A 573 18.53 0.67 -17.14
N MET A 574 18.77 0.42 -15.85
CA MET A 574 18.31 1.26 -14.76
C MET A 574 19.49 1.75 -13.92
N ILE A 575 19.38 2.99 -13.46
CA ILE A 575 20.16 3.53 -12.36
C ILE A 575 19.26 3.69 -11.15
N TYR A 576 19.73 3.20 -10.01
CA TYR A 576 19.10 3.37 -8.70
C TYR A 576 20.03 4.20 -7.83
N ILE A 577 19.48 5.19 -7.12
CA ILE A 577 20.24 6.00 -6.17
C ILE A 577 19.48 6.05 -4.86
N ALA A 578 20.18 5.79 -3.76
CA ALA A 578 19.64 5.94 -2.41
C ALA A 578 20.48 6.97 -1.64
N ILE A 579 19.81 7.88 -0.93
CA ILE A 579 20.43 8.87 -0.05
C ILE A 579 19.87 8.67 1.35
N ASP A 580 20.76 8.42 2.31
CA ASP A 580 20.39 8.05 3.68
C ASP A 580 20.03 9.28 4.53
N TYR A 581 18.88 9.20 5.21
CA TYR A 581 18.38 10.22 6.13
C TYR A 581 17.92 9.58 7.45
N ALA A 582 18.31 10.21 8.57
CA ALA A 582 17.93 9.74 9.91
C ALA A 582 16.48 10.10 10.29
N ASP A 583 15.98 11.20 9.75
CA ASP A 583 14.68 11.77 10.06
C ASP A 583 13.78 11.78 8.83
N ASP A 584 12.48 11.89 9.08
CA ASP A 584 11.46 12.04 8.04
C ASP A 584 11.63 13.42 7.39
N ILE A 585 11.93 13.44 6.09
CA ILE A 585 12.49 14.61 5.38
C ILE A 585 11.42 15.66 5.15
N PHE A 586 10.20 15.21 4.88
CA PHE A 586 9.07 16.05 4.52
C PHE A 586 8.01 16.16 5.63
N GLU A 587 8.28 15.60 6.81
CA GLU A 587 7.39 15.71 7.97
C GLU A 587 7.61 17.03 8.72
N PRO A 588 6.56 17.82 8.98
CA PRO A 588 6.68 19.04 9.78
C PRO A 588 6.99 18.70 11.24
N LYS A 589 7.95 19.43 11.82
CA LYS A 589 8.35 19.26 13.21
C LYS A 589 7.40 20.01 14.14
N LEU A 590 6.64 19.30 14.95
CA LEU A 590 5.64 19.89 15.85
C LEU A 590 6.22 20.97 16.78
N PHE A 591 7.42 20.75 17.32
CA PHE A 591 8.06 21.68 18.27
C PHE A 591 8.97 22.74 17.63
N GLN A 592 9.06 22.76 16.30
CA GLN A 592 9.78 23.79 15.57
C GLN A 592 8.79 24.73 14.88
N LYS A 593 9.10 26.03 14.83
CA LYS A 593 8.31 26.99 14.07
C LYS A 593 8.54 26.79 12.58
N MET A 594 7.47 26.50 11.84
CA MET A 594 7.53 26.29 10.39
C MET A 594 7.37 27.59 9.58
N LEU A 595 7.07 28.72 10.23
CA LEU A 595 6.87 30.04 9.61
C LEU A 595 8.15 30.64 8.99
N SER A 596 9.33 30.19 9.42
CA SER A 596 10.61 30.70 8.88
C SER A 596 10.91 30.13 7.50
N PHE A 597 11.78 30.80 6.73
CA PHE A 597 12.17 30.32 5.40
C PHE A 597 13.03 29.04 5.42
N ALA A 598 13.70 28.72 6.54
CA ALA A 598 14.67 27.63 6.58
C ALA A 598 14.07 26.23 6.28
N PRO A 599 12.93 25.81 6.86
CA PRO A 599 12.31 24.53 6.51
C PRO A 599 11.80 24.49 5.06
N MET A 600 11.25 25.59 4.55
CA MET A 600 10.81 25.67 3.15
C MET A 600 11.97 25.46 2.18
N ARG A 601 13.10 26.13 2.48
CA ARG A 601 14.34 25.98 1.74
C ARG A 601 14.84 24.54 1.74
N GLU A 602 14.79 23.84 2.87
CA GLU A 602 15.23 22.45 2.97
C GLU A 602 14.40 21.53 2.07
N TYR A 603 13.07 21.68 2.05
CA TYR A 603 12.21 20.89 1.16
C TYR A 603 12.47 21.19 -0.32
N PHE A 604 12.59 22.48 -0.66
CA PHE A 604 12.92 22.93 -2.00
C PHE A 604 14.26 22.37 -2.48
N GLU A 605 15.31 22.47 -1.65
CA GLU A 605 16.64 21.96 -1.97
C GLU A 605 16.66 20.44 -2.09
N ASN A 606 15.91 19.70 -1.26
CA ASN A 606 15.81 18.24 -1.36
C ASN A 606 15.08 17.79 -2.64
N ILE A 607 13.98 18.46 -3.03
CA ILE A 607 13.30 18.15 -4.30
C ILE A 607 14.24 18.43 -5.47
N TYR A 608 14.90 19.60 -5.50
CA TYR A 608 15.87 19.93 -6.56
C TYR A 608 17.07 18.99 -6.57
N LEU A 609 17.57 18.54 -5.42
CA LEU A 609 18.67 17.59 -5.35
C LEU A 609 18.33 16.33 -6.15
N MET A 610 17.09 15.85 -6.05
CA MET A 610 16.62 14.64 -6.74
C MET A 610 16.32 14.88 -8.23
N LEU A 611 15.68 16.01 -8.56
CA LEU A 611 15.42 16.38 -9.96
C LEU A 611 16.71 16.58 -10.76
N ASP A 612 17.69 17.24 -10.14
CA ASP A 612 18.97 17.54 -10.76
C ASP A 612 19.80 16.28 -11.05
N ILE A 613 19.49 15.11 -10.48
CA ILE A 613 20.24 13.86 -10.76
C ILE A 613 20.29 13.59 -12.26
N VAL A 614 19.19 13.83 -12.97
CA VAL A 614 19.10 13.58 -14.42
C VAL A 614 20.11 14.44 -15.18
N GLU A 615 20.25 15.71 -14.81
CA GLU A 615 21.19 16.64 -15.43
C GLU A 615 22.61 16.44 -14.92
N ASP A 616 22.81 16.37 -13.60
CA ASP A 616 24.10 16.21 -12.94
C ASP A 616 24.83 14.95 -13.43
N LEU A 617 24.09 13.86 -13.69
CA LEU A 617 24.64 12.62 -14.20
C LEU A 617 24.61 12.51 -15.74
N ASN A 618 24.02 13.47 -16.46
CA ASN A 618 23.66 13.42 -17.89
C ASN A 618 22.95 12.13 -18.30
N LEU A 619 21.89 11.75 -17.58
CA LEU A 619 21.10 10.56 -17.93
C LEU A 619 20.36 10.75 -19.27
N ASN A 620 20.10 12.00 -19.66
CA ASN A 620 19.43 12.39 -20.89
C ASN A 620 20.27 12.28 -22.18
N ARG A 621 21.56 11.96 -22.11
CA ARG A 621 22.38 11.81 -23.32
C ARG A 621 22.15 10.45 -23.99
N HIS A 622 21.43 10.45 -25.11
CA HIS A 622 21.39 9.33 -26.05
C HIS A 622 22.62 9.40 -26.97
N ILE A 623 23.70 8.73 -26.59
CA ILE A 623 24.92 8.66 -27.41
C ILE A 623 24.79 7.56 -28.49
N TRP A 624 23.72 6.76 -28.45
CA TRP A 624 23.47 5.65 -29.38
C TRP A 624 22.00 5.69 -29.80
N GLY A 625 21.74 5.80 -31.11
CA GLY A 625 20.40 5.68 -31.67
C GLY A 625 19.82 4.30 -31.36
N LYS A 626 18.55 4.25 -30.96
CA LYS A 626 17.78 3.00 -30.93
C LYS A 626 17.50 2.61 -32.38
N ASN A 627 18.40 1.84 -32.98
CA ASN A 627 18.10 1.03 -34.15
C ASN A 627 17.66 -0.35 -33.70
#